data_AF-A0A2S9FR81-F1
#
_entry.id   AF-A0A2S9FR81-F1
#
_cell.length_a   1.000
_cell.length_b   1.000
_cell.length_c   1.000
_cell.angle_alpha   90.00
_cell.angle_beta   90.00
_cell.angle_gamma   90.00
#
_symmetry.space_group_name_H-M   'P 1'
#
loop_
_entity.id
_entity.type
_entity.pdbx_description
1 polymer ?
#
loop_
_entity_poly.entity_id
_entity_poly.type
_entity_poly.pdbx_seq_one_letter_code
_entity_poly.pdbx_strand_id
1 'polypeptide(L)'
;FCGHPGPGESVAAAVHRRGREELGARLVDVDCVLPEFRYRAQNTGHTSFSTVPSAACARVDGAVAPVPTEVMDLVWVSWDEIRAAATLEWAISPWARR
;
A
#
# COMPACT_ATOMS: atom_id res chain seq x y z
N PHE A 1 0.30 -2.65 -0.90
CA PHE A 1 -0.98 -2.90 -0.19
C PHE A 1 -1.45 -1.61 0.46
N CYS A 2 -2.73 -1.53 0.83
CA CYS A 2 -3.31 -0.41 1.56
C CYS A 2 -4.25 -0.94 2.65
N GLY A 3 -4.51 -0.11 3.67
CA GLY A 3 -5.42 -0.48 4.73
C GLY A 3 -5.57 0.63 5.75
N HIS A 4 -6.32 0.34 6.81
CA HIS A 4 -6.55 1.28 7.90
C HIS A 4 -5.94 0.73 9.19
N PRO A 5 -5.32 1.58 10.02
CA PRO A 5 -5.05 1.23 11.41
C PRO A 5 -6.36 0.93 12.14
N GLY A 6 -6.31 -0.05 13.05
CA GLY A 6 -7.37 -0.26 14.02
C GLY A 6 -7.43 0.87 15.06
N PRO A 7 -8.48 0.92 15.89
CA PRO A 7 -8.60 1.90 16.96
C PRO A 7 -7.38 1.87 17.91
N GLY A 8 -6.69 3.00 18.04
CA GLY A 8 -5.48 3.11 18.87
C GLY A 8 -4.23 2.42 18.32
N GLU A 9 -4.31 1.80 17.13
CA GLU A 9 -3.17 1.15 16.47
C GLU A 9 -2.27 2.21 15.81
N SER A 10 -0.95 2.08 15.99
CA SER A 10 0.00 2.92 15.26
C SER A 10 0.05 2.53 13.78
N VAL A 11 0.41 3.49 12.91
CA VAL A 11 0.58 3.22 11.46
C VAL A 11 1.58 2.08 11.22
N ALA A 12 2.71 2.08 11.94
CA ALA A 12 3.72 1.03 11.78
C ALA A 12 3.18 -0.36 12.17
N ALA A 13 2.43 -0.46 13.28
CA ALA A 13 1.80 -1.71 13.68
C ALA A 13 0.78 -2.19 12.63
N ALA A 14 -0.02 -1.28 12.09
CA ALA A 14 -0.97 -1.58 11.02
C ALA A 14 -0.27 -2.09 9.75
N VAL A 15 0.85 -1.48 9.35
CA VAL A 15 1.66 -1.92 8.20
C VAL A 15 2.19 -3.34 8.41
N HIS A 16 2.75 -3.64 9.58
CA HIS A 16 3.21 -5.00 9.89
C HIS A 16 2.08 -6.02 9.88
N ARG A 17 0.92 -5.68 10.44
CA ARG A 17 -0.24 -6.57 10.48
C ARG A 17 -0.80 -6.83 9.09
N ARG A 18 -1.08 -5.77 8.31
CA ARG A 18 -1.59 -5.86 6.94
C ARG A 18 -0.59 -6.54 5.99
N GLY A 19 0.70 -6.29 6.15
CA GLY A 19 1.75 -7.00 5.38
C GLY A 19 1.71 -8.51 5.60
N ARG A 20 1.41 -8.98 6.81
CA ARG A 20 1.19 -10.41 7.08
C ARG A 20 -0.15 -10.91 6.55
N GLU A 21 -1.24 -10.16 6.77
CA GLU A 21 -2.59 -10.56 6.39
C GLU A 21 -2.80 -10.63 4.87
N GLU A 22 -2.20 -9.71 4.10
CA GLU A 22 -2.40 -9.63 2.65
C GLU A 22 -1.27 -10.30 1.85
N LEU A 23 -0.03 -10.10 2.29
CA LEU A 23 1.14 -10.56 1.53
C LEU A 23 1.81 -11.80 2.11
N GLY A 24 1.40 -12.26 3.29
CA GLY A 24 2.12 -13.31 4.02
C GLY A 24 3.58 -12.94 4.32
N ALA A 25 3.90 -11.64 4.29
CA ALA A 25 5.27 -11.15 4.31
C ALA A 25 5.68 -10.65 5.69
N ARG A 26 6.95 -10.89 6.06
CA ARG A 26 7.60 -10.20 7.16
C ARG A 26 8.17 -8.87 6.65
N LEU A 27 7.70 -7.77 7.23
CA LEU A 27 8.20 -6.43 6.94
C LEU A 27 9.12 -5.95 8.05
N VAL A 28 10.19 -5.27 7.67
CA VAL A 28 11.17 -4.62 8.54
C VAL A 28 11.41 -3.18 8.06
N ASP A 29 12.05 -2.36 8.89
CA ASP A 29 12.39 -0.96 8.57
C ASP A 29 11.18 -0.16 8.07
N VAL A 30 10.09 -0.19 8.86
CA VAL A 30 8.85 0.51 8.51
C VAL A 30 8.95 1.99 8.87
N ASP A 31 9.00 2.84 7.84
CA ASP A 31 9.13 4.28 7.98
C ASP A 31 7.93 5.00 7.36
N CYS A 32 7.34 5.93 8.11
CA CYS A 32 6.30 6.83 7.57
C CYS A 32 6.98 7.92 6.73
N VAL A 33 6.77 7.90 5.42
CA VAL A 33 7.43 8.79 4.47
C VAL A 33 6.57 9.98 4.05
N LEU A 34 5.24 9.87 4.15
CA LEU A 34 4.30 10.95 3.84
C LEU A 34 3.21 11.04 4.94
N PRO A 35 3.51 11.66 6.09
CA PRO A 35 2.61 11.72 7.25
C PRO A 35 1.37 12.61 7.04
N GLU A 36 1.35 13.41 5.98
CA GLU A 36 0.23 14.30 5.65
C GLU A 36 -0.51 13.86 4.38
N PHE A 37 -0.18 12.68 3.84
CA PHE A 37 -0.74 12.20 2.58
C PHE A 37 -2.26 12.02 2.66
N ARG A 38 -3.02 12.83 1.92
CA ARG A 38 -4.47 12.73 1.81
C ARG A 38 -4.86 12.62 0.35
N TYR A 39 -5.83 11.75 0.06
CA TYR A 39 -6.40 11.65 -1.27
C TYR A 39 -7.90 11.37 -1.22
N ARG A 40 -8.56 11.75 -2.30
CA ARG A 40 -9.92 11.36 -2.63
C ARG A 40 -9.90 10.83 -4.06
N ALA A 41 -10.46 9.65 -4.26
CA ALA A 41 -10.51 8.96 -5.54
C ALA A 41 -11.90 8.34 -5.74
N GLN A 42 -12.32 8.21 -6.99
CA GLN A 42 -13.55 7.53 -7.36
C GLN A 42 -13.20 6.37 -8.27
N ASN A 43 -13.69 5.18 -7.96
CA ASN A 43 -13.72 4.04 -8.86
C ASN A 43 -15.18 3.78 -9.23
N THR A 44 -15.42 3.04 -10.32
CA THR A 44 -16.74 2.60 -10.81
C THR A 44 -17.70 2.24 -9.65
N GLY A 45 -18.61 3.16 -9.33
CA GLY A 45 -19.63 3.01 -8.28
C GLY A 45 -19.17 3.24 -6.83
N HIS A 46 -17.87 3.37 -6.54
CA HIS A 46 -17.36 3.52 -5.17
C HIS A 46 -16.42 4.71 -5.03
N THR A 47 -16.68 5.57 -4.03
CA THR A 47 -15.74 6.63 -3.64
C THR A 47 -14.81 6.08 -2.57
N SER A 48 -13.50 6.11 -2.82
CA SER A 48 -12.47 5.81 -1.82
C SER A 48 -11.79 7.09 -1.38
N PHE A 49 -11.60 7.25 -0.08
CA PHE A 49 -10.92 8.41 0.51
C PHE A 49 -9.95 7.91 1.56
N SER A 50 -8.79 8.54 1.67
CA SER A 50 -7.94 8.33 2.83
C SER A 50 -8.43 9.22 3.98
N THR A 51 -8.84 8.58 5.08
CA THR A 51 -9.15 9.25 6.36
C THR A 51 -7.91 9.38 7.25
N VAL A 52 -6.93 8.49 7.07
CA VAL A 52 -5.73 8.41 7.89
C VAL A 52 -4.53 8.82 7.04
N PRO A 53 -3.96 10.01 7.27
CA PRO A 53 -2.90 10.51 6.44
C PRO A 53 -1.58 9.83 6.79
N SER A 54 -1.19 8.83 6.02
CA SER A 54 0.16 8.26 6.11
C SER A 54 0.42 7.33 4.93
N ALA A 55 1.53 7.56 4.23
CA ALA A 55 2.18 6.53 3.42
C ALA A 55 3.44 6.06 4.14
N ALA A 56 3.71 4.76 4.10
CA ALA A 56 4.89 4.16 4.71
C ALA A 56 5.66 3.32 3.67
N CYS A 57 6.98 3.28 3.85
CA CYS A 57 7.87 2.37 3.15
C CYS A 57 8.37 1.30 4.12
N ALA A 58 8.66 0.11 3.60
CA ALA A 58 9.19 -1.00 4.38
C ALA A 58 10.01 -1.92 3.48
N ARG A 59 10.87 -2.73 4.08
CA ARG A 59 11.60 -3.81 3.40
C ARG A 59 10.95 -5.14 3.69
N VAL A 60 10.85 -5.99 2.67
CA VAL A 60 10.48 -7.40 2.86
C VAL A 60 11.70 -8.18 3.32
N ASP A 61 11.52 -8.96 4.37
CA ASP A 61 12.51 -9.88 4.94
C ASP A 61 12.05 -11.32 4.69
N GLY A 62 12.61 -11.97 3.67
CA GLY A 62 12.28 -13.34 3.29
C GLY A 62 11.25 -13.42 2.14
N ALA A 63 10.50 -14.53 2.12
CA ALA A 63 9.54 -14.83 1.06
C ALA A 63 8.21 -14.08 1.23
N VAL A 64 7.51 -13.89 0.11
CA VAL A 64 6.15 -13.34 0.06
C VAL A 64 5.20 -14.46 -0.36
N ALA A 65 4.06 -14.57 0.30
CA ALA A 65 3.01 -15.53 0.01
C ALA A 65 1.66 -14.80 0.00
N PRO A 66 1.29 -14.13 -1.12
CA PRO A 66 0.09 -13.31 -1.19
C PRO A 66 -1.17 -14.12 -0.94
N VAL A 67 -2.11 -13.54 -0.19
CA VAL A 67 -3.39 -14.16 0.10
C VAL A 67 -4.34 -13.94 -1.08
N PRO A 68 -4.84 -15.00 -1.75
CA PRO A 68 -5.59 -14.86 -3.01
C PRO A 68 -6.90 -14.07 -2.92
N THR A 69 -7.48 -13.95 -1.71
CA THR A 69 -8.69 -13.14 -1.48
C THR A 69 -8.41 -11.64 -1.44
N GLU A 70 -7.15 -11.25 -1.22
CA GLU A 70 -6.72 -9.85 -1.12
C GLU A 70 -5.86 -9.43 -2.33
N VAL A 71 -5.04 -10.35 -2.85
CA VAL A 71 -4.07 -10.07 -3.92
C VAL A 71 -4.26 -11.05 -5.08
N MET A 72 -4.68 -10.54 -6.23
CA MET A 72 -4.88 -11.35 -7.44
C MET A 72 -3.58 -11.73 -8.15
N ASP A 73 -2.58 -10.84 -8.11
CA ASP A 73 -1.27 -11.03 -8.75
C ASP A 73 -0.20 -10.16 -8.06
N LEU A 74 1.06 -10.57 -8.15
CA LEU A 74 2.20 -9.86 -7.58
C LEU A 74 3.42 -9.94 -8.50
N VAL A 75 4.00 -8.77 -8.77
CA VAL A 75 5.25 -8.63 -9.52
C VAL A 75 6.19 -7.68 -8.79
N TRP A 76 7.48 -8.01 -8.80
CA TRP A 76 8.54 -7.09 -8.40
C TRP A 76 8.95 -6.24 -9.58
N VAL A 77 8.96 -4.93 -9.40
CA VAL A 77 9.36 -3.96 -10.43
C VAL A 77 10.47 -3.05 -9.89
N SER A 78 11.28 -2.55 -10.81
CA SER A 78 12.26 -1.50 -10.53
C SER A 78 11.56 -0.16 -10.23
N TRP A 79 12.33 0.77 -9.67
CA TRP A 79 11.83 2.12 -9.41
C TRP A 79 11.49 2.88 -10.69
N ASP A 80 12.24 2.66 -11.77
CA ASP A 80 11.99 3.34 -13.05
C ASP A 80 10.70 2.83 -13.71
N GLU A 81 10.42 1.53 -13.62
CA GLU A 81 9.17 0.94 -14.13
C GLU A 81 7.95 1.48 -13.39
N ILE A 82 7.96 1.55 -12.05
CA ILE A 82 6.82 2.08 -11.31
C ILE A 82 6.62 3.58 -11.54
N ARG A 83 7.70 4.35 -11.71
CA ARG A 83 7.61 5.78 -12.08
C ARG A 83 7.03 5.97 -13.48
N ALA A 84 7.40 5.13 -14.44
CA ALA A 84 6.81 5.16 -15.77
C ALA A 84 5.32 4.83 -15.71
N ALA A 85 4.93 3.79 -14.96
CA ALA A 85 3.52 3.44 -14.77
C ALA A 85 2.70 4.57 -14.14
N ALA A 86 3.27 5.33 -13.18
CA ALA A 86 2.60 6.46 -12.55
C ALA A 86 2.26 7.62 -13.51
N THR A 87 2.92 7.70 -14.67
CA THR A 87 2.58 8.68 -15.73
C THR A 87 1.33 8.30 -16.53
N LEU A 88 0.93 7.03 -16.49
CA LEU A 88 -0.24 6.51 -17.18
C LEU A 88 -1.42 6.45 -16.21
N GLU A 89 -2.41 7.31 -16.43
CA GLU A 89 -3.49 7.51 -15.44
C GLU A 89 -4.32 6.27 -15.10
N TRP A 90 -4.35 5.30 -16.01
CA TRP A 90 -5.16 4.08 -15.95
C TRP A 90 -4.35 2.84 -15.51
N ALA A 91 -3.02 2.94 -15.38
CA ALA A 91 -2.17 1.76 -15.15
C ALA A 91 -2.12 1.32 -13.69
N ILE A 92 -2.18 2.26 -12.75
CA ILE A 92 -2.13 2.01 -11.31
C ILE A 92 -3.18 2.83 -10.57
N SER A 93 -3.43 2.49 -9.31
CA SER A 93 -4.45 3.17 -8.50
C SER A 93 -4.16 4.67 -8.36
N PRO A 94 -5.19 5.53 -8.26
CA PRO A 94 -5.01 6.97 -8.14
C PRO A 94 -4.18 7.43 -6.94
N TRP A 95 -4.09 6.61 -5.89
CA TRP A 95 -3.31 6.91 -4.70
C TRP A 95 -1.85 6.44 -4.82
N ALA A 96 -1.56 5.39 -5.59
CA ALA A 96 -0.18 4.92 -5.79
C ALA A 96 0.63 5.81 -6.75
N ARG A 97 -0.03 6.63 -7.57
CA ARG A 97 0.59 7.59 -8.49
C ARG A 97 0.89 8.98 -7.89
N ARG A 98 0.52 9.21 -6.63
CA ARG A 98 0.64 10.52 -5.95
C ARG A 98 1.68 10.46 -4.86
#